data_AF-A0A067GVF4-F1
#
_entry.id   AF-A0A067GVF4-F1
#
_cell.length_a   1.000
_cell.length_b   1.000
_cell.length_c   1.000
_cell.angle_alpha   90.00
_cell.angle_beta   90.00
_cell.angle_gamma   90.00
#
_symmetry.space_group_name_H-M   'P 1'
#
loop_
_entity.id
_entity.type
_entity.pdbx_description
1 polymer ?
#
loop_
_entity_poly.entity_id
_entity_poly.type
_entity_poly.pdbx_seq_one_letter_code
_entity_poly.pdbx_strand_id
1 'polypeptide(L)'
;TLDTVYNLDLFTSASKNECSAAVGFKWMLNQGLMQYHKEIVEYFNRRGVSVIFLFRRNLLRRLVSVLANSYDRYAKLLNGTHKSHVHSHQEAEALSRYKPAINSTLLIAELKEMELTAAKAFEYFNSTRHIVLYYEDLVKNRKKLKEVLEFLRLPQMKLKSRQVKIHRGTLSEHIQNWNDVKKTLNGTEYGSLLLADYRR
;
A
#
# COMPACT_ATOMS: atom_id res chain seq x y z
N THR A 1 2.63 20.23 12.59
CA THR A 1 3.65 19.22 12.20
C THR A 1 3.20 17.84 12.69
N LEU A 2 3.93 16.75 12.41
CA LEU A 2 3.59 15.43 13.00
C LEU A 2 3.57 15.49 14.54
N ASP A 3 4.41 16.34 15.12
CA ASP A 3 4.42 16.67 16.56
C ASP A 3 3.02 17.12 17.04
N THR A 4 2.35 17.99 16.28
CA THR A 4 1.00 18.50 16.59
C THR A 4 -0.10 17.45 16.41
N VAL A 5 -0.02 16.63 15.35
CA VAL A 5 -1.09 15.69 14.97
C VAL A 5 -1.10 14.46 15.88
N TYR A 6 0.09 13.97 16.24
CA TYR A 6 0.25 12.76 17.04
C TYR A 6 0.67 13.02 18.48
N ASN A 7 0.75 14.31 18.88
CA ASN A 7 1.24 14.74 20.18
C ASN A 7 2.56 14.05 20.54
N LEU A 8 3.50 14.04 19.57
CA LEU A 8 4.81 13.37 19.70
C LEU A 8 5.78 14.14 20.60
N ASP A 9 5.30 15.12 21.36
CA ASP A 9 5.99 15.60 22.54
C ASP A 9 6.16 14.40 23.49
N LEU A 10 7.30 13.74 23.35
CA LEU A 10 7.77 12.64 24.21
C LEU A 10 7.64 12.98 25.70
N PHE A 11 7.61 14.28 26.00
CA PHE A 11 7.60 14.87 27.33
C PHE A 11 6.20 15.00 27.99
N THR A 12 5.07 15.02 27.26
CA THR A 12 3.80 15.51 27.86
C THR A 12 2.58 14.58 27.80
N SER A 13 2.61 13.41 27.16
CA SER A 13 1.40 12.56 27.09
C SER A 13 1.20 11.66 28.34
N ALA A 14 0.14 11.91 29.10
CA ALA A 14 -0.24 11.27 30.37
C ALA A 14 -0.85 9.85 30.28
N SER A 15 -0.67 9.12 29.18
CA SER A 15 -1.19 7.75 28.99
C SER A 15 -0.08 6.70 28.89
N LYS A 16 0.94 6.78 29.75
CA LYS A 16 2.13 5.90 29.73
C LYS A 16 1.98 4.69 30.65
N ASN A 17 1.01 3.80 30.38
CA ASN A 17 1.03 2.45 30.97
C ASN A 17 1.98 1.48 30.22
N GLU A 18 2.49 1.88 29.06
CA GLU A 18 3.45 1.11 28.26
C GLU A 18 4.54 2.02 27.67
N CYS A 19 5.80 1.60 27.74
CA CYS A 19 6.92 2.30 27.10
C CYS A 19 6.84 2.09 25.58
N SER A 20 6.46 3.13 24.83
CA SER A 20 6.44 3.11 23.37
C SER A 20 7.81 3.44 22.79
N ALA A 21 8.44 2.48 22.10
CA ALA A 21 9.76 2.66 21.49
C ALA A 21 9.72 3.38 20.12
N ALA A 22 8.59 3.27 19.41
CA ALA A 22 8.39 3.94 18.12
C ALA A 22 6.90 4.17 17.86
N VAL A 23 6.61 5.20 17.09
CA VAL A 23 5.29 5.48 16.51
C VAL A 23 5.41 5.56 14.99
N GLY A 24 4.34 5.25 14.29
CA GLY A 24 4.30 5.30 12.84
C GLY A 24 2.88 5.41 12.32
N PHE A 25 2.76 5.87 11.09
CA PHE A 25 1.49 5.99 10.40
C PHE A 25 1.65 5.64 8.93
N LYS A 26 0.52 5.43 8.26
CA LYS A 26 0.48 5.13 6.83
C LYS A 26 0.08 6.38 6.06
N TRP A 27 0.88 6.75 5.08
CA TRP A 27 0.63 7.88 4.18
C TRP A 27 0.66 7.42 2.73
N MET A 28 -0.43 7.64 1.98
CA MET A 28 -0.48 7.34 0.55
C MET A 28 0.17 8.47 -0.27
N LEU A 29 0.87 8.13 -1.36
CA LEU A 29 1.58 9.11 -2.20
C LEU A 29 0.67 10.25 -2.70
N ASN A 30 -0.60 9.95 -2.98
CA ASN A 30 -1.58 10.92 -3.48
C ASN A 30 -2.23 11.79 -2.40
N GLN A 31 -1.83 11.67 -1.12
CA GLN A 31 -2.39 12.45 -0.02
C GLN A 31 -1.49 13.66 0.33
N GLY A 32 -0.98 14.35 -0.69
CA GLY A 32 -0.12 15.53 -0.52
C GLY A 32 1.37 15.24 -0.36
N LEU A 33 1.78 13.97 -0.13
CA LEU A 33 3.19 13.60 0.04
C LEU A 33 4.05 14.02 -1.16
N MET A 34 3.56 13.80 -2.38
CA MET A 34 4.27 14.19 -3.62
C MET A 34 4.28 15.71 -3.85
N GLN A 35 3.23 16.40 -3.42
CA GLN A 35 3.06 17.84 -3.64
C GLN A 35 3.97 18.68 -2.73
N TYR A 36 4.06 18.31 -1.46
CA TYR A 36 4.83 19.05 -0.43
C TYR A 36 6.14 18.32 -0.08
N HIS A 37 6.74 17.62 -1.04
CA HIS A 37 7.86 16.73 -0.78
C HIS A 37 9.08 17.45 -0.18
N LYS A 38 9.35 18.70 -0.57
CA LYS A 38 10.52 19.47 -0.09
C LYS A 38 10.45 19.70 1.43
N GLU A 39 9.32 20.21 1.91
CA GLU A 39 9.08 20.52 3.32
C GLU A 39 9.04 19.23 4.15
N ILE A 40 8.47 18.16 3.59
CA ILE A 40 8.38 16.87 4.26
C ILE A 40 9.77 16.23 4.39
N VAL A 41 10.59 16.25 3.33
CA VAL A 41 11.96 15.71 3.33
C VAL A 41 12.82 16.47 4.33
N GLU A 42 12.74 17.80 4.36
CA GLU A 42 13.44 18.62 5.35
C GLU A 42 13.03 18.24 6.78
N TYR A 43 11.72 18.12 7.04
CA TYR A 43 11.21 17.70 8.34
C TYR A 43 11.69 16.30 8.73
N PHE A 44 11.63 15.33 7.80
CA PHE A 44 12.06 13.95 8.04
C PHE A 44 13.54 13.88 8.38
N ASN A 45 14.39 14.59 7.64
CA ASN A 45 15.82 14.62 7.91
C ASN A 45 16.14 15.30 9.25
N ARG A 46 15.50 16.43 9.55
CA ARG A 46 15.69 17.15 10.82
C ARG A 46 15.25 16.34 12.03
N ARG A 47 14.19 15.53 11.91
CA ARG A 47 13.61 14.75 13.01
C ARG A 47 14.07 13.29 13.05
N GLY A 48 14.88 12.85 12.08
CA GLY A 48 15.31 11.45 11.99
C GLY A 48 14.16 10.47 11.69
N VAL A 49 13.13 10.92 10.98
CA VAL A 49 11.99 10.06 10.60
C VAL A 49 12.47 8.99 9.63
N SER A 50 12.09 7.75 9.91
CA SER A 50 12.40 6.60 9.05
C SER A 50 11.24 6.32 8.10
N VAL A 51 11.52 6.26 6.80
CA VAL A 51 10.51 6.06 5.76
C VAL A 51 10.52 4.61 5.28
N ILE A 52 9.34 4.00 5.22
CA ILE A 52 9.18 2.66 4.62
C ILE A 52 8.31 2.81 3.39
N PHE A 53 8.92 2.63 2.22
CA PHE A 53 8.20 2.54 0.97
C PHE A 53 7.65 1.13 0.80
N LEU A 54 6.33 0.98 0.76
CA LEU A 54 5.67 -0.31 0.49
C LEU A 54 4.96 -0.25 -0.86
N PHE A 55 5.55 -0.88 -1.87
CA PHE A 55 5.02 -0.96 -3.22
C PHE A 55 4.46 -2.34 -3.54
N ARG A 56 3.72 -2.43 -4.65
CA ARG A 56 3.23 -3.69 -5.20
C ARG A 56 3.79 -3.86 -6.60
N ARG A 57 4.48 -4.97 -6.88
CA ARG A 57 5.01 -5.25 -8.21
C ARG A 57 3.90 -5.50 -9.21
N ASN A 58 2.83 -6.20 -8.81
CA ASN A 58 1.67 -6.37 -9.68
C ASN A 58 0.79 -5.11 -9.70
N LEU A 59 1.06 -4.21 -10.64
CA LEU A 59 0.34 -2.93 -10.79
C LEU A 59 -1.10 -3.12 -11.26
N LEU A 60 -1.40 -4.12 -12.09
CA LEU A 60 -2.77 -4.43 -12.48
C LEU A 60 -3.60 -4.81 -11.25
N ARG A 61 -3.04 -5.62 -10.34
CA ARG A 61 -3.74 -5.97 -9.10
C ARG A 61 -3.84 -4.82 -8.11
N ARG A 62 -2.85 -3.93 -8.10
CA ARG A 62 -2.96 -2.65 -7.37
C ARG A 62 -4.13 -1.84 -7.91
N LEU A 63 -4.26 -1.68 -9.24
CA LEU A 63 -5.36 -0.97 -9.88
C LEU A 63 -6.72 -1.56 -9.49
N VAL A 64 -6.89 -2.88 -9.58
CA VAL A 64 -8.12 -3.57 -9.10
C VAL A 64 -8.44 -3.20 -7.65
N SER A 65 -7.43 -3.23 -6.78
CA SER A 65 -7.63 -2.91 -5.36
C SER A 65 -8.02 -1.44 -5.15
N VAL A 66 -7.47 -0.51 -5.94
CA VAL A 66 -7.81 0.92 -5.91
C VAL A 66 -9.24 1.14 -6.38
N LEU A 67 -9.63 0.55 -7.52
CA LEU A 67 -10.98 0.69 -8.08
C LEU A 67 -12.04 0.11 -7.14
N ALA A 68 -11.81 -1.08 -6.58
CA ALA A 68 -12.74 -1.69 -5.62
C ALA A 68 -12.87 -0.86 -4.33
N ASN A 69 -11.76 -0.34 -3.80
CA ASN A 69 -11.81 0.54 -2.64
C ASN A 69 -12.55 1.86 -2.94
N SER A 70 -12.34 2.43 -4.13
CA SER A 70 -13.03 3.65 -4.58
C SER A 70 -14.53 3.42 -4.72
N TYR A 71 -14.94 2.28 -5.28
CA TYR A 71 -16.35 1.90 -5.38
C TYR A 71 -17.02 1.79 -4.00
N ASP A 72 -16.38 1.09 -3.06
CA ASP A 72 -16.92 0.93 -1.70
C ASP A 72 -17.07 2.26 -0.93
N ARG A 73 -16.32 3.31 -1.30
CA ARG A 73 -16.49 4.65 -0.73
C ARG A 73 -17.92 5.18 -0.89
N TYR A 74 -18.57 4.83 -2.00
CA TYR A 74 -19.94 5.23 -2.33
C TYR A 74 -20.94 4.11 -2.05
N ALA A 75 -20.64 2.89 -2.49
CA ALA A 75 -21.53 1.74 -2.35
C ALA A 75 -21.68 1.27 -0.90
N LYS A 76 -20.67 1.51 -0.05
CA LYS A 76 -20.70 1.25 1.40
C LYS A 76 -21.20 -0.16 1.72
N LEU A 77 -20.55 -1.16 1.12
CA LEU A 77 -21.02 -2.54 1.04
C LEU A 77 -21.12 -3.23 2.42
N LEU A 78 -20.47 -2.67 3.44
CA LEU A 78 -20.48 -3.19 4.80
C LEU A 78 -21.24 -2.24 5.73
N ASN A 79 -22.53 -2.53 5.92
CA ASN A 79 -23.43 -1.83 6.85
C ASN A 79 -23.41 -0.30 6.64
N GLY A 80 -23.44 0.18 5.40
CA GLY A 80 -23.48 1.62 5.12
C GLY A 80 -22.17 2.36 5.45
N THR A 81 -21.08 1.63 5.70
CA THR A 81 -19.76 2.19 6.03
C THR A 81 -18.72 1.77 5.00
N HIS A 82 -17.89 2.71 4.56
CA HIS A 82 -16.71 2.42 3.74
C HIS A 82 -15.62 1.76 4.60
N LYS A 83 -15.08 0.62 4.16
CA LYS A 83 -13.95 -0.05 4.84
C LYS A 83 -12.82 -0.38 3.87
N SER A 84 -11.68 0.29 4.06
CA SER A 84 -10.45 0.00 3.30
C SER A 84 -9.68 -1.23 3.79
N HIS A 85 -9.94 -1.68 5.03
CA HIS A 85 -9.39 -2.88 5.63
C HIS A 85 -10.48 -3.58 6.43
N VAL A 86 -10.45 -4.91 6.43
CA VAL A 86 -11.44 -5.77 7.11
C VAL A 86 -10.75 -6.74 8.04
N HIS A 87 -11.49 -7.20 9.06
CA HIS A 87 -10.96 -8.10 10.09
C HIS A 87 -11.60 -9.50 10.07
N SER A 88 -12.55 -9.74 9.17
CA SER A 88 -13.17 -11.06 8.99
C SER A 88 -13.11 -11.54 7.53
N HIS A 89 -13.16 -12.86 7.33
CA HIS A 89 -13.24 -13.45 5.99
C HIS A 89 -14.56 -13.13 5.28
N GLN A 90 -15.66 -13.03 6.02
CA GLN A 90 -16.97 -12.72 5.47
C GLN A 90 -17.01 -11.29 4.90
N GLU A 91 -16.49 -10.31 5.63
CA GLU A 91 -16.37 -8.93 5.14
C GLU A 91 -15.44 -8.84 3.92
N ALA A 92 -14.32 -9.56 3.95
CA ALA A 92 -13.39 -9.65 2.83
C ALA A 92 -14.06 -10.22 1.58
N GLU A 93 -14.85 -11.28 1.74
CA GLU A 93 -15.59 -11.90 0.65
C GLU A 93 -16.61 -10.93 0.05
N ALA A 94 -17.41 -10.27 0.90
CA ALA A 94 -18.42 -9.30 0.48
C ALA A 94 -17.81 -8.15 -0.36
N LEU A 95 -16.69 -7.58 0.07
CA LEU A 95 -15.98 -6.54 -0.69
C LEU A 95 -15.39 -7.07 -2.00
N SER A 96 -14.87 -8.29 -2.01
CA SER A 96 -14.25 -8.89 -3.20
C SER A 96 -15.24 -9.27 -4.31
N ARG A 97 -16.56 -9.25 -4.03
CA ARG A 97 -17.59 -9.54 -5.04
C ARG A 97 -17.69 -8.46 -6.12
N TYR A 98 -17.32 -7.22 -5.79
CA TYR A 98 -17.26 -6.17 -6.79
C TYR A 98 -16.08 -6.41 -7.74
N LYS A 99 -16.37 -6.46 -9.04
CA LYS A 99 -15.37 -6.63 -10.10
C LYS A 99 -15.37 -5.35 -10.95
N PRO A 100 -14.34 -4.51 -10.88
CA PRO A 100 -14.26 -3.35 -11.75
C PRO A 100 -14.17 -3.76 -13.22
N ALA A 101 -14.84 -2.99 -14.07
CA ALA A 101 -14.51 -2.91 -15.49
C ALA A 101 -13.33 -1.93 -15.64
N ILE A 102 -12.26 -2.37 -16.30
CA ILE A 102 -11.04 -1.58 -16.51
C ILE A 102 -11.09 -0.97 -17.90
N ASN A 103 -10.76 0.32 -18.01
CA ASN A 103 -10.67 1.00 -19.29
C ASN A 103 -9.42 0.55 -20.05
N SER A 104 -9.58 -0.43 -20.95
CA SER A 104 -8.49 -0.99 -21.75
C SER A 104 -7.76 0.06 -22.60
N THR A 105 -8.45 1.10 -23.07
CA THR A 105 -7.86 2.16 -23.89
C THR A 105 -6.81 2.98 -23.12
N LEU A 106 -7.02 3.20 -21.83
CA LEU A 106 -6.12 4.00 -20.97
C LEU A 106 -5.19 3.14 -20.11
N LEU A 107 -5.40 1.83 -20.06
CA LEU A 107 -4.73 0.93 -19.11
C LEU A 107 -3.20 1.03 -19.15
N ILE A 108 -2.60 1.02 -20.33
CA ILE A 108 -1.13 1.10 -20.46
C ILE A 108 -0.61 2.44 -19.92
N ALA A 109 -1.29 3.55 -20.26
CA ALA A 109 -0.92 4.88 -19.77
C ALA A 109 -1.06 4.97 -18.24
N GLU A 110 -2.14 4.43 -17.67
CA GLU A 110 -2.34 4.37 -16.22
C GLU A 110 -1.25 3.55 -15.51
N LEU A 111 -0.88 2.38 -16.04
CA LEU A 111 0.19 1.55 -15.49
C LEU A 111 1.53 2.28 -15.51
N LYS A 112 1.85 2.95 -16.62
CA LYS A 112 3.06 3.76 -16.76
C LYS A 112 3.11 4.93 -15.77
N GLU A 113 2.00 5.65 -15.60
CA GLU A 113 1.91 6.72 -14.60
C GLU A 113 2.11 6.20 -13.17
N MET A 114 1.61 4.99 -12.85
CA MET A 114 1.86 4.37 -11.54
C MET A 114 3.34 4.07 -11.29
N GLU A 115 4.09 3.65 -12.32
CA GLU A 115 5.54 3.43 -12.26
C GLU A 115 6.29 4.74 -12.10
N LEU A 116 5.98 5.73 -12.94
CA LEU A 116 6.59 7.06 -12.88
C LEU A 116 6.35 7.73 -11.52
N THR A 117 5.16 7.58 -10.96
CA THR A 117 4.84 8.11 -9.63
C THR A 117 5.69 7.45 -8.54
N ALA A 118 5.90 6.14 -8.62
CA ALA A 118 6.76 5.44 -7.66
C ALA A 118 8.23 5.85 -7.81
N ALA A 119 8.72 5.98 -9.05
CA ALA A 119 10.07 6.44 -9.34
C ALA A 119 10.32 7.86 -8.83
N LYS A 120 9.40 8.79 -9.08
CA LYS A 120 9.45 10.17 -8.55
C LYS A 120 9.44 10.20 -7.02
N ALA A 121 8.67 9.31 -6.38
CA ALA A 121 8.65 9.24 -4.92
C ALA A 121 10.03 8.85 -4.37
N PHE A 122 10.74 7.92 -5.02
CA PHE A 122 12.11 7.59 -4.63
C PHE A 122 13.07 8.74 -4.86
N GLU A 123 12.95 9.41 -6.00
CA GLU A 123 13.79 10.56 -6.32
C GLU A 123 13.65 11.68 -5.28
N TYR A 124 12.41 12.06 -4.96
CA TYR A 124 12.11 13.12 -4.01
C TYR A 124 12.62 12.80 -2.59
N PHE A 125 12.53 11.54 -2.18
CA PHE A 125 12.88 11.11 -0.81
C PHE A 125 14.24 10.43 -0.72
N ASN A 126 15.09 10.54 -1.75
CA ASN A 126 16.37 9.84 -1.83
C ASN A 126 17.33 10.14 -0.67
N SER A 127 17.26 11.37 -0.14
CA SER A 127 18.10 11.87 0.96
C SER A 127 17.57 11.49 2.34
N THR A 128 16.35 10.96 2.41
CA THR A 128 15.75 10.51 3.68
C THR A 128 16.26 9.12 4.05
N ARG A 129 16.23 8.82 5.36
CA ARG A 129 16.48 7.45 5.83
C ARG A 129 15.31 6.56 5.44
N HIS A 130 15.47 5.77 4.38
CA HIS A 130 14.37 4.95 3.86
C HIS A 130 14.77 3.50 3.54
N ILE A 131 13.76 2.62 3.52
CA ILE A 131 13.84 1.27 2.98
C ILE A 131 12.71 1.05 1.98
N VAL A 132 12.98 0.25 0.94
CA VAL A 132 12.01 -0.11 -0.09
C VAL A 132 11.61 -1.57 0.06
N LEU A 133 10.31 -1.81 0.14
CA LEU A 133 9.72 -3.13 0.26
C LEU A 133 8.67 -3.32 -0.83
N TYR A 134 8.57 -4.55 -1.30
CA TYR A 134 7.48 -4.96 -2.16
C TYR A 134 6.58 -5.93 -1.40
N TYR A 135 5.27 -5.73 -1.56
CA TYR A 135 4.24 -6.53 -0.92
C TYR A 135 4.43 -8.03 -1.17
N GLU A 136 4.82 -8.40 -2.40
CA GLU A 136 5.08 -9.77 -2.79
C GLU A 136 6.21 -10.42 -1.96
N ASP A 137 7.25 -9.65 -1.59
CA ASP A 137 8.37 -10.15 -0.78
C ASP A 137 7.95 -10.37 0.67
N LEU A 138 7.11 -9.49 1.22
CA LEU A 138 6.58 -9.62 2.58
C LEU A 138 5.65 -10.83 2.72
N VAL A 139 4.88 -11.14 1.68
CA VAL A 139 3.98 -12.30 1.66
C VAL A 139 4.76 -13.60 1.48
N LYS A 140 5.78 -13.62 0.62
CA LYS A 140 6.59 -14.82 0.34
C LYS A 140 7.62 -15.12 1.43
N ASN A 141 8.28 -14.10 1.97
CA ASN A 141 9.40 -14.26 2.89
C ASN A 141 9.20 -13.44 4.18
N ARG A 142 8.74 -14.11 5.24
CA ARG A 142 8.58 -13.48 6.56
C ARG A 142 9.88 -12.95 7.17
N LYS A 143 11.06 -13.39 6.72
CA LYS A 143 12.35 -12.83 7.18
C LYS A 143 12.48 -11.35 6.83
N LYS A 144 11.81 -10.87 5.77
CA LYS A 144 11.79 -9.44 5.42
C LYS A 144 11.25 -8.56 6.53
N LEU A 145 10.32 -9.07 7.35
CA LEU A 145 9.83 -8.31 8.51
C LEU A 145 10.90 -8.14 9.59
N LYS A 146 11.89 -9.03 9.68
CA LYS A 146 13.03 -8.86 10.59
C LYS A 146 13.94 -7.73 10.12
N GLU A 147 14.20 -7.64 8.81
CA GLU A 147 14.96 -6.53 8.20
C GLU A 147 14.27 -5.18 8.48
N VAL A 148 12.93 -5.14 8.46
CA VAL A 148 12.17 -3.93 8.82
C VAL A 148 12.35 -3.56 10.29
N LEU A 149 12.29 -4.53 11.21
CA LEU A 149 12.50 -4.27 12.64
C LEU A 149 13.93 -3.77 12.90
N GLU A 150 14.92 -4.39 12.26
CA GLU A 150 16.32 -3.97 12.34
C GLU A 150 16.53 -2.56 11.76
N PHE A 151 15.94 -2.29 10.59
CA PHE A 151 15.91 -0.94 10.02
C PHE A 151 15.26 0.06 10.99
N LEU A 152 14.19 -0.29 11.69
CA LEU A 152 13.58 0.59 12.68
C LEU A 152 14.31 0.62 14.04
N ARG A 153 15.40 -0.16 14.21
CA ARG A 153 16.10 -0.37 15.48
C ARG A 153 15.18 -0.84 16.60
N LEU A 154 14.20 -1.66 16.25
CA LEU A 154 13.26 -2.29 17.18
C LEU A 154 13.70 -3.71 17.51
N PRO A 155 13.43 -4.19 18.74
CA PRO A 155 13.73 -5.58 19.10
C PRO A 155 12.94 -6.55 18.21
N GLN A 156 13.55 -7.70 17.91
CA GLN A 156 12.85 -8.74 17.19
C GLN A 156 11.66 -9.23 18.01
N MET A 157 10.46 -9.14 17.41
CA MET A 157 9.23 -9.53 18.07
C MET A 157 8.25 -10.15 17.09
N LYS A 158 7.29 -10.91 17.62
CA LYS A 158 6.24 -11.54 16.81
C LYS A 158 5.23 -10.48 16.35
N LEU A 159 5.31 -10.11 15.07
CA LEU A 159 4.34 -9.22 14.44
C LEU A 159 3.03 -9.97 14.13
N LYS A 160 1.90 -9.34 14.44
CA LYS A 160 0.56 -9.84 14.16
C LYS A 160 -0.28 -8.72 13.55
N SER A 161 -1.19 -9.09 12.66
CA SER A 161 -2.22 -8.19 12.15
C SER A 161 -3.57 -8.89 12.23
N ARG A 162 -4.62 -8.13 12.54
CA ARG A 162 -6.02 -8.59 12.45
C ARG A 162 -6.57 -8.41 11.03
N GLN A 163 -5.84 -7.73 10.15
CA GLN A 163 -6.30 -7.44 8.80
C GLN A 163 -6.30 -8.70 7.94
N VAL A 164 -7.39 -8.86 7.18
CA VAL A 164 -7.58 -9.95 6.24
C VAL A 164 -7.47 -9.42 4.82
N LYS A 165 -6.73 -10.14 3.97
CA LYS A 165 -6.63 -9.84 2.54
C LYS A 165 -7.99 -10.03 1.85
N ILE A 166 -8.48 -8.96 1.21
CA ILE A 166 -9.74 -8.91 0.44
C ILE A 166 -9.64 -9.74 -0.83
N HIS A 167 -8.87 -9.30 -1.83
CA HIS A 167 -8.76 -9.99 -3.11
C HIS A 167 -7.82 -11.21 -3.03
N ARG A 168 -8.39 -12.42 -3.07
CA ARG A 168 -7.68 -13.72 -3.10
C ARG A 168 -7.91 -14.41 -4.45
N GLY A 169 -7.00 -15.29 -4.88
CA GLY A 169 -7.14 -15.98 -6.16
C GLY A 169 -6.60 -15.21 -7.37
N THR A 170 -7.03 -15.63 -8.57
CA THR A 170 -6.50 -15.14 -9.85
C THR A 170 -7.02 -13.75 -10.19
N LEU A 171 -6.31 -12.97 -11.02
CA LEU A 171 -6.76 -11.62 -11.41
C LEU A 171 -8.05 -11.65 -12.25
N SER A 172 -8.22 -12.70 -13.06
CA SER A 172 -9.44 -12.94 -13.84
C SER A 172 -10.71 -13.03 -12.99
N GLU A 173 -10.60 -13.48 -11.74
CA GLU A 173 -11.75 -13.54 -10.83
C GLU A 173 -12.22 -12.16 -10.38
N HIS A 174 -11.35 -11.13 -10.44
CA HIS A 174 -11.58 -9.79 -9.89
C HIS A 174 -11.74 -8.69 -10.93
N ILE A 175 -11.81 -9.01 -12.22
CA ILE A 175 -11.95 -8.04 -13.31
C ILE A 175 -13.13 -8.43 -14.18
N GLN A 176 -14.07 -7.51 -14.38
CA GLN A 176 -15.31 -7.79 -15.12
C GLN A 176 -15.03 -8.07 -16.61
N ASN A 177 -14.22 -7.24 -17.25
CA ASN A 177 -13.85 -7.34 -18.67
C ASN A 177 -12.44 -7.94 -18.86
N TRP A 178 -12.17 -9.07 -18.20
CA TRP A 178 -10.84 -9.70 -18.17
C TRP A 178 -10.25 -9.97 -19.56
N ASN A 179 -11.07 -10.40 -20.52
CA ASN A 179 -10.58 -10.73 -21.87
C ASN A 179 -9.99 -9.50 -22.58
N ASP A 180 -10.62 -8.33 -22.43
CA ASP A 180 -10.14 -7.08 -23.04
C ASP A 180 -8.83 -6.62 -22.39
N VAL A 181 -8.76 -6.70 -21.05
CA VAL A 181 -7.54 -6.41 -20.29
C VAL A 181 -6.40 -7.34 -20.70
N LYS A 182 -6.68 -8.65 -20.78
CA LYS A 182 -5.71 -9.66 -21.21
C LYS A 182 -5.21 -9.36 -22.62
N LYS A 183 -6.12 -9.08 -23.57
CA LYS A 183 -5.77 -8.74 -24.96
C LYS A 183 -4.89 -7.49 -25.02
N THR A 184 -5.20 -6.47 -24.21
CA THR A 184 -4.49 -5.20 -24.18
C THR A 184 -3.07 -5.34 -23.66
N LEU A 185 -2.86 -6.14 -22.61
CA LEU A 185 -1.55 -6.28 -21.98
C LEU A 185 -0.67 -7.33 -22.67
N ASN A 186 -1.26 -8.33 -23.34
CA ASN A 186 -0.51 -9.39 -23.98
C ASN A 186 0.39 -8.85 -25.10
N GLY A 187 1.67 -9.22 -25.09
CA GLY A 187 2.66 -8.69 -26.05
C GLY A 187 3.21 -7.30 -25.71
N THR A 188 2.82 -6.71 -24.58
CA THR A 188 3.39 -5.44 -24.08
C THR A 188 4.38 -5.68 -22.94
N GLU A 189 5.11 -4.64 -22.53
CA GLU A 189 5.99 -4.69 -21.33
C GLU A 189 5.22 -5.06 -20.05
N TYR A 190 3.92 -4.77 -20.01
CA TYR A 190 3.02 -5.06 -18.91
C TYR A 190 2.40 -6.47 -18.97
N GLY A 191 2.71 -7.28 -19.99
CA GLY A 191 2.15 -8.64 -20.14
C GLY A 191 2.45 -9.55 -18.95
N SER A 192 3.57 -9.33 -18.26
CA SER A 192 3.94 -10.07 -17.05
C SER A 192 2.96 -9.87 -15.89
N LEU A 193 2.21 -8.77 -15.85
CA LEU A 193 1.21 -8.47 -14.80
C LEU A 193 -0.01 -9.39 -14.84
N LEU A 194 -0.24 -10.08 -15.97
CA LEU A 194 -1.30 -11.07 -16.12
C LEU A 194 -1.00 -12.35 -15.32
N LEU A 195 0.26 -12.56 -14.91
CA LEU A 195 0.68 -13.73 -14.16
C LEU A 195 0.33 -13.58 -12.67
N ALA A 196 0.21 -14.72 -11.97
CA ALA A 196 -0.04 -14.72 -10.54
C ALA A 196 1.12 -14.09 -9.75
N ASP A 197 0.82 -13.17 -8.84
CA ASP A 197 1.77 -12.49 -7.93
C ASP A 197 2.70 -13.47 -7.17
N TYR A 198 2.20 -14.68 -6.92
CA TYR A 198 2.84 -15.69 -6.07
C TYR A 198 3.02 -17.00 -6.83
N ARG A 199 3.86 -16.99 -7.87
CA ARG A 199 4.51 -18.26 -8.24
C ARG A 199 5.34 -18.72 -7.03
N ARG A 200 5.04 -19.94 -6.55
CA ARG A 200 5.83 -20.66 -5.56
C ARG A 200 7.23 -20.87 -6.10
#